data_AF-C3XU44-F1
#
_entry.id   AF-C3XU44-F1
#
_cell.length_a   1.000
_cell.length_b   1.000
_cell.length_c   1.000
_cell.angle_alpha   90.00
_cell.angle_beta   90.00
_cell.angle_gamma   90.00
#
_symmetry.space_group_name_H-M   'P 1'
#
loop_
_entity.id
_entity.type
_entity.pdbx_description
1 polymer ?
#
loop_
_entity_poly.entity_id
_entity_poly.type
_entity_poly.pdbx_seq_one_letter_code
_entity_poly.pdbx_strand_id
1 'polypeptide(L)'
;RKHGLEDASPDVVSLVSHAAEERLRNLLEKLTVIVRHRMEAYKDDSRYEVTGQVRQQVKFLEELDRLEKKRHDEQEREMLLRAAKSRSRQEDPEQLKLKQKAKELQQQELEKIRNQEANMTALMAIGPRKKRKVDSPGPGSSSSFTPGASVQVGAGSRDPVRPRTKRANLRDLIFLLEQEKETCKSNMLYKAYLK
;
A
#
# COMPACT_ATOMS: atom_id res chain seq x y z
N ARG A 1 23.10 39.79 15.31
CA ARG A 1 22.46 41.09 14.97
C ARG A 1 21.02 41.28 15.48
N LYS A 2 20.00 40.45 15.16
CA LYS A 2 18.61 40.64 15.67
C LYS A 2 18.44 40.61 17.20
N HIS A 3 19.36 39.98 17.92
CA HIS A 3 19.37 39.89 19.39
C HIS A 3 20.49 40.74 20.04
N GLY A 4 21.01 41.75 19.34
CA GLY A 4 22.05 42.65 19.90
C GLY A 4 23.45 42.04 20.08
N LEU A 5 23.66 40.79 19.67
CA LEU A 5 24.97 40.13 19.74
C LEU A 5 25.94 40.69 18.67
N GLU A 6 27.17 40.96 19.11
CA GLU A 6 28.34 41.30 18.29
C GLU A 6 28.71 40.16 17.33
N ASP A 7 29.47 40.48 16.28
CA ASP A 7 29.87 39.51 15.27
C ASP A 7 30.90 38.54 15.87
N ALA A 8 30.65 37.23 15.72
CA ALA A 8 31.52 36.19 16.26
C ALA A 8 32.85 36.11 15.49
N SER A 9 33.92 35.70 16.17
CA SER A 9 35.22 35.43 15.53
C SER A 9 35.05 34.40 14.39
N PRO A 10 35.70 34.63 13.23
CA PRO A 10 35.60 33.72 12.08
C PRO A 10 36.02 32.28 12.42
N ASP A 11 36.98 32.11 13.34
CA ASP A 11 37.45 30.79 13.75
C ASP A 11 36.38 30.01 14.50
N VAL A 12 35.57 30.69 15.33
CA VAL A 12 34.47 30.07 16.07
C VAL A 12 33.37 29.65 15.11
N VAL A 13 33.06 30.48 14.11
CA VAL A 13 32.07 30.15 13.06
C VAL A 13 32.54 28.92 12.27
N SER A 14 33.82 28.87 11.90
CA SER A 14 34.42 27.73 11.21
C SER A 14 34.31 26.45 12.04
N LEU A 15 34.63 26.51 13.34
CA LEU A 15 34.52 25.36 14.24
C LEU A 15 33.09 24.84 14.39
N VAL A 16 32.11 25.75 14.55
CA VAL A 16 30.69 25.37 14.61
C VAL A 16 30.22 24.76 13.29
N SER A 17 30.68 25.30 12.16
CA SER A 17 30.39 24.73 10.84
C SER A 17 30.94 23.30 10.72
N HIS A 18 32.15 23.06 11.20
CA HIS A 18 32.75 21.72 11.18
C HIS A 18 32.00 20.76 12.11
N ALA A 19 31.60 21.20 13.30
CA ALA A 19 30.77 20.40 14.20
C ALA A 19 29.39 20.07 13.59
N ALA A 20 28.79 21.00 12.84
CA ALA A 20 27.54 20.76 12.12
C ALA A 20 27.73 19.76 10.97
N GLU A 21 28.83 19.86 10.21
CA GLU A 21 29.20 18.89 9.17
C GLU A 21 29.35 17.48 9.78
N GLU A 22 30.09 17.37 10.88
CA GLU A 22 30.34 16.10 11.55
C GLU A 22 29.04 15.48 12.08
N ARG A 23 28.11 16.31 12.58
CA ARG A 23 26.78 15.84 12.96
C ARG A 23 26.02 15.28 11.75
N LEU A 24 26.04 15.97 10.61
CA LEU A 24 25.37 15.51 9.40
C LEU A 24 26.00 14.21 8.85
N ARG A 25 27.33 14.10 8.90
CA ARG A 25 28.07 12.89 8.53
C ARG A 25 27.62 11.70 9.37
N ASN A 26 27.59 11.84 10.70
CA ASN A 26 27.13 10.79 11.61
C ASN A 26 25.67 10.36 11.33
N LEU A 27 24.77 11.32 11.10
CA LEU A 27 23.39 11.02 10.71
C LEU A 27 23.31 10.21 9.41
N LEU A 28 24.12 10.56 8.40
CA LEU A 28 24.17 9.84 7.12
C LEU A 28 24.75 8.43 7.26
N GLU A 29 25.75 8.23 8.11
CA GLU A 29 26.32 6.91 8.39
C GLU A 29 25.28 6.00 9.03
N LYS A 30 24.58 6.47 10.07
CA LYS A 30 23.48 5.72 10.70
C LYS A 30 22.36 5.42 9.72
N LEU A 31 21.96 6.41 8.91
CA LEU A 31 20.95 6.21 7.87
C LEU A 31 21.39 5.15 6.86
N THR A 32 22.66 5.13 6.48
CA THR A 32 23.23 4.14 5.56
C THR A 32 23.11 2.74 6.15
N VAL A 33 23.42 2.55 7.44
CA VAL A 33 23.26 1.27 8.13
C VAL A 33 21.80 0.80 8.11
N ILE A 34 20.86 1.69 8.44
CA ILE A 34 19.41 1.41 8.40
C ILE A 34 18.96 0.97 6.99
N VAL A 35 19.35 1.73 5.97
CA VAL A 35 19.00 1.42 4.57
C VAL A 35 19.58 0.08 4.14
N ARG A 36 20.80 -0.26 4.57
CA ARG A 36 21.43 -1.55 4.28
C ARG A 36 20.62 -2.68 4.91
N HIS A 37 20.33 -2.61 6.21
CA HIS A 37 19.55 -3.63 6.90
C HIS A 37 18.15 -3.82 6.31
N ARG A 38 17.49 -2.74 5.90
CA ARG A 38 16.15 -2.84 5.28
C ARG A 38 16.18 -3.55 3.92
N MET A 39 17.22 -3.35 3.13
CA MET A 39 17.34 -3.92 1.79
C MET A 39 17.89 -5.34 1.78
N GLU A 40 18.50 -5.77 2.89
CA GLU A 40 19.14 -7.08 2.99
C GLU A 40 18.08 -8.15 3.32
N ALA A 41 18.12 -9.25 2.55
CA ALA A 41 17.18 -10.36 2.70
C ALA A 41 17.83 -11.46 3.53
N TYR A 42 17.54 -11.48 4.83
CA TYR A 42 18.12 -12.47 5.77
C TYR A 42 17.43 -13.84 5.73
N LYS A 43 16.38 -14.01 4.94
CA LYS A 43 15.57 -15.25 4.92
C LYS A 43 16.33 -16.47 4.42
N ASP A 44 17.38 -16.26 3.63
CA ASP A 44 18.17 -17.32 3.00
C ASP A 44 19.59 -17.43 3.60
N ASP A 45 19.93 -16.63 4.61
CA ASP A 45 21.25 -16.67 5.28
C ASP A 45 21.20 -17.68 6.43
N SER A 46 22.00 -18.74 6.34
CA SER A 46 21.97 -19.84 7.32
C SER A 46 22.44 -19.44 8.73
N ARG A 47 22.98 -18.24 8.90
CA ARG A 47 23.38 -17.70 10.21
C ARG A 47 22.22 -17.10 10.98
N TYR A 48 21.06 -16.91 10.35
CA TYR A 48 19.89 -16.31 10.96
C TYR A 48 18.78 -17.35 11.15
N GLU A 49 18.14 -17.31 12.31
CA GLU A 49 16.93 -18.08 12.61
C GLU A 49 15.71 -17.16 12.68
N VAL A 50 14.55 -17.67 12.26
CA VAL A 50 13.29 -16.92 12.32
C VAL A 50 12.74 -17.00 13.73
N THR A 51 12.88 -15.93 14.51
CA THR A 51 12.41 -15.87 15.90
C THR A 51 10.92 -15.59 16.04
N GLY A 52 10.25 -15.06 15.00
CA GLY A 52 8.83 -14.75 15.06
C GLY A 52 8.19 -14.39 13.72
N GLN A 53 6.90 -14.67 13.59
CA GLN A 53 6.11 -14.42 12.37
C GLN A 53 5.00 -13.38 12.59
N VAL A 54 5.34 -12.24 13.20
CA VAL A 54 4.39 -11.18 13.59
C VAL A 54 3.53 -10.71 12.42
N ARG A 55 4.11 -10.53 11.23
CA ARG A 55 3.33 -10.14 10.03
C ARG A 55 2.27 -11.17 9.64
N GLN A 56 2.57 -12.46 9.81
CA GLN A 56 1.60 -13.51 9.52
C GLN A 56 0.53 -13.57 10.60
N GLN A 57 0.90 -13.40 11.87
CA GLN A 57 -0.03 -13.31 12.99
C GLN A 57 -1.01 -12.14 12.82
N VAL A 58 -0.54 -10.95 12.43
CA VAL A 58 -1.40 -9.80 12.14
C VAL A 58 -2.36 -10.10 10.99
N LYS A 59 -1.88 -10.70 9.89
CA LYS A 59 -2.76 -11.11 8.77
C LYS A 59 -3.82 -12.13 9.18
N PHE A 60 -3.47 -13.03 10.09
CA PHE A 60 -4.42 -14.01 10.63
C PHE A 60 -5.52 -13.31 11.44
N LEU A 61 -5.16 -12.35 12.29
CA LEU A 61 -6.14 -11.55 13.04
C LEU A 61 -7.04 -10.73 12.10
N GLU A 62 -6.47 -10.09 11.08
CA GLU A 62 -7.25 -9.38 10.06
C GLU A 62 -8.25 -10.29 9.33
N GLU A 63 -7.90 -11.56 9.10
CA GLU A 63 -8.79 -12.51 8.45
C GLU A 63 -9.91 -12.99 9.40
N LEU A 64 -9.60 -13.16 10.70
CA LEU A 64 -10.62 -13.42 11.71
C LEU A 64 -11.64 -12.29 11.79
N ASP A 65 -11.20 -11.03 11.83
CA ASP A 65 -12.08 -9.87 11.85
C ASP A 65 -13.00 -9.83 10.61
N ARG A 66 -12.47 -10.19 9.43
CA ARG A 66 -13.27 -10.28 8.20
C ARG A 66 -14.32 -11.39 8.29
N LEU A 67 -13.97 -12.55 8.85
CA LEU A 67 -14.90 -13.65 9.02
C LEU A 67 -16.00 -13.32 10.03
N GLU A 68 -15.66 -12.69 11.14
CA GLU A 68 -16.64 -12.24 12.13
C GLU A 68 -17.62 -11.23 11.53
N LYS A 69 -17.11 -10.26 10.76
CA LYS A 69 -17.95 -9.30 10.05
C LYS A 69 -18.91 -9.99 9.06
N LYS A 70 -18.41 -10.92 8.25
CA LYS A 70 -19.26 -11.69 7.32
C LYS A 70 -20.37 -12.44 8.05
N ARG A 71 -20.04 -13.12 9.15
CA ARG A 71 -21.01 -13.85 9.97
C ARG A 71 -22.09 -12.91 10.52
N HIS A 72 -21.70 -11.72 10.99
CA HIS A 72 -22.64 -10.72 11.48
C HIS A 72 -23.56 -10.21 10.35
N ASP A 73 -23.00 -9.83 9.20
CA ASP A 73 -23.76 -9.37 8.04
C ASP A 73 -24.73 -10.46 7.53
N GLU A 74 -24.33 -11.72 7.56
CA GLU A 74 -25.18 -12.88 7.22
C GLU A 74 -26.33 -13.07 8.23
N GLN A 75 -26.07 -12.92 9.52
CA GLN A 75 -27.10 -12.98 10.56
C GLN A 75 -28.13 -11.86 10.43
N GLU A 76 -27.69 -10.62 10.16
CA GLU A 76 -28.59 -9.50 9.90
C GLU A 76 -29.45 -9.75 8.66
N ARG A 77 -28.84 -10.27 7.59
CA ARG A 77 -29.55 -10.62 6.36
C ARG A 77 -30.57 -11.75 6.59
N GLU A 78 -30.21 -12.77 7.36
CA GLU A 78 -31.12 -13.86 7.71
C GLU A 78 -32.30 -13.34 8.54
N MET A 79 -32.06 -12.45 9.50
CA MET A 79 -33.11 -11.81 10.30
C MET A 79 -34.09 -11.02 9.42
N LEU A 80 -33.59 -10.20 8.49
CA LEU A 80 -34.41 -9.46 7.54
C LEU A 80 -35.26 -10.39 6.65
N LEU A 81 -34.65 -11.45 6.12
CA LEU A 81 -35.35 -12.44 5.30
C LEU A 81 -36.41 -13.21 6.13
N ARG A 82 -36.10 -13.54 7.38
CA ARG A 82 -37.03 -14.21 8.30
C ARG A 82 -38.22 -13.31 8.65
N ALA A 83 -37.99 -12.03 8.92
CA ALA A 83 -39.04 -11.05 9.14
C ALA A 83 -39.94 -10.91 7.90
N ALA A 84 -39.36 -10.84 6.70
CA ALA A 84 -40.09 -10.73 5.44
C ALA A 84 -40.94 -11.98 5.10
N LYS A 85 -40.51 -13.18 5.52
CA LYS A 85 -41.26 -14.44 5.34
C LYS A 85 -42.34 -14.66 6.39
N SER A 86 -42.38 -13.87 7.46
CA SER A 86 -43.42 -14.00 8.49
C SER A 86 -44.79 -13.61 7.93
N ARG A 87 -45.79 -14.48 8.12
CA ARG A 87 -47.18 -14.29 7.68
C ARG A 87 -48.07 -13.78 8.81
N SER A 88 -47.54 -12.93 9.70
CA SER A 88 -48.32 -12.40 10.83
C SER A 88 -49.32 -11.36 10.32
N ARG A 89 -50.60 -11.53 10.67
CA ARG A 89 -51.75 -10.85 10.06
C ARG A 89 -52.14 -9.53 10.76
N GLN A 90 -51.38 -9.13 11.77
CA GLN A 90 -51.66 -7.94 12.59
C GLN A 90 -50.51 -6.94 12.34
N GLU A 91 -50.75 -5.98 11.43
CA GLU A 91 -49.72 -5.11 10.85
C GLU A 91 -49.23 -4.05 11.84
N ASP A 92 -48.04 -4.27 12.38
CA ASP A 92 -47.22 -3.26 13.04
C ASP A 92 -46.45 -2.45 11.96
N PRO A 93 -46.53 -1.11 11.92
CA PRO A 93 -45.85 -0.28 10.92
C PRO A 93 -44.33 -0.53 10.80
N GLU A 94 -43.68 -1.06 11.84
CA GLU A 94 -42.28 -1.45 11.78
C GLU A 94 -42.04 -2.71 10.92
N GLN A 95 -42.93 -3.69 10.92
CA GLN A 95 -42.81 -4.89 10.08
C GLN A 95 -42.91 -4.59 8.57
N LEU A 96 -43.74 -3.61 8.20
CA LEU A 96 -43.85 -3.12 6.83
C LEU A 96 -42.53 -2.51 6.34
N LYS A 97 -41.87 -1.69 7.18
CA LYS A 97 -40.55 -1.13 6.87
C LYS A 97 -39.50 -2.22 6.72
N LEU A 98 -39.49 -3.24 7.58
CA LEU A 98 -38.56 -4.37 7.45
C LEU A 98 -38.79 -5.16 6.15
N LYS A 99 -40.05 -5.43 5.79
CA LYS A 99 -40.39 -6.13 4.55
C LYS A 99 -40.00 -5.32 3.30
N GLN A 100 -40.20 -4.00 3.33
CA GLN A 100 -39.78 -3.11 2.26
C GLN A 100 -38.26 -3.06 2.13
N LYS A 101 -37.54 -2.95 3.26
CA LYS A 101 -36.08 -3.00 3.32
C LYS A 101 -35.52 -4.33 2.80
N ALA A 102 -36.17 -5.45 3.10
CA ALA A 102 -35.80 -6.76 2.58
C ALA A 102 -35.99 -6.87 1.05
N LYS A 103 -37.09 -6.32 0.51
CA LYS A 103 -37.36 -6.29 -0.94
C LYS A 103 -36.35 -5.40 -1.68
N GLU A 104 -36.00 -4.26 -1.10
CA GLU A 104 -34.97 -3.35 -1.64
C GLU A 104 -33.58 -3.98 -1.62
N LEU A 105 -33.20 -4.65 -0.52
CA LEU A 105 -31.93 -5.38 -0.42
C LEU A 105 -31.81 -6.46 -1.50
N GLN A 106 -32.89 -7.21 -1.74
CA GLN A 106 -32.92 -8.25 -2.77
C GLN A 106 -32.79 -7.66 -4.19
N GLN A 107 -33.41 -6.50 -4.44
CA GLN A 107 -33.30 -5.80 -5.72
C GLN A 107 -31.88 -5.27 -5.95
N GLN A 108 -31.28 -4.65 -4.94
CA GLN A 108 -29.90 -4.16 -5.01
C GLN A 108 -28.89 -5.29 -5.25
N GLU A 109 -29.10 -6.47 -4.65
CA GLU A 109 -28.23 -7.63 -4.88
C GLU A 109 -28.31 -8.15 -6.31
N LEU A 110 -29.53 -8.29 -6.86
CA LEU A 110 -29.73 -8.69 -8.26
C LEU A 110 -29.12 -7.67 -9.23
N GLU A 111 -29.28 -6.38 -8.96
CA GLU A 111 -28.66 -5.33 -9.78
C GLU A 111 -27.14 -5.35 -9.71
N LYS A 112 -26.57 -5.64 -8.53
CA LYS A 112 -25.12 -5.78 -8.34
C LYS A 112 -24.57 -6.97 -9.13
N ILE A 113 -25.25 -8.12 -9.12
CA ILE A 113 -24.88 -9.29 -9.93
C ILE A 113 -24.93 -8.93 -11.41
N ARG A 114 -26.03 -8.32 -11.88
CA ARG A 114 -26.18 -7.88 -13.27
C ARG A 114 -25.06 -6.92 -13.69
N ASN A 115 -24.67 -5.99 -12.81
CA ASN A 115 -23.61 -5.03 -13.09
C ASN A 115 -22.23 -5.69 -13.11
N GLN A 116 -21.98 -6.66 -12.22
CA GLN A 116 -20.75 -7.44 -12.22
C GLN A 116 -20.62 -8.30 -13.49
N GLU A 117 -21.71 -8.94 -13.93
CA GLU A 117 -21.76 -9.68 -15.19
C GLU A 117 -21.51 -8.76 -16.38
N ALA A 118 -22.16 -7.61 -16.46
CA ALA A 118 -21.95 -6.62 -17.51
C ALA A 118 -20.48 -6.15 -17.58
N ASN A 119 -19.86 -5.87 -16.42
CA ASN A 119 -18.44 -5.50 -16.33
C ASN A 119 -17.51 -6.64 -16.79
N MET A 120 -17.84 -7.88 -16.44
CA MET A 120 -17.07 -9.05 -16.87
C MET A 120 -17.16 -9.22 -18.39
N THR A 121 -18.35 -9.08 -18.97
CA THR A 121 -18.55 -9.09 -20.43
C THR A 121 -17.81 -7.95 -21.12
N ALA A 122 -17.83 -6.74 -20.54
CA ALA A 122 -17.09 -5.59 -21.07
C ALA A 122 -15.58 -5.83 -21.07
N LEU A 123 -15.02 -6.43 -20.00
CA LEU A 123 -13.61 -6.79 -19.92
C LEU A 123 -13.23 -7.84 -20.98
N MET A 124 -14.09 -8.83 -21.23
CA MET A 124 -13.90 -9.81 -22.30
C MET A 124 -13.96 -9.16 -23.69
N ALA A 125 -14.86 -8.19 -23.89
CA ALA A 125 -15.06 -7.51 -25.17
C ALA A 125 -13.98 -6.47 -25.52
N ILE A 126 -13.33 -5.84 -24.52
CA ILE A 126 -12.29 -4.82 -24.74
C ILE A 126 -11.04 -5.39 -25.42
N GLY A 127 -10.76 -6.69 -25.25
CA GLY A 127 -9.64 -7.39 -25.89
C GLY A 127 -8.24 -6.82 -25.55
N PRO A 128 -7.14 -7.46 -25.99
CA PRO A 128 -5.79 -6.98 -25.74
C PRO A 128 -5.52 -5.70 -26.55
N ARG A 129 -5.69 -4.54 -25.93
CA ARG A 129 -5.33 -3.26 -26.55
C ARG A 129 -3.82 -3.13 -26.68
N LYS A 130 -3.31 -3.17 -27.91
CA LYS A 130 -2.00 -2.62 -28.28
C LYS A 130 -2.04 -1.12 -27.93
N LYS A 131 -1.26 -0.68 -26.94
CA LYS A 131 -1.10 0.76 -26.66
C LYS A 131 -0.52 1.41 -27.93
N ARG A 132 -1.32 2.22 -28.63
CA ARG A 132 -0.79 3.15 -29.64
C ARG A 132 0.20 4.06 -28.92
N LYS A 133 1.47 3.96 -29.29
CA LYS A 133 2.49 4.92 -28.87
C LYS A 133 2.12 6.24 -29.55
N VAL A 134 1.72 7.24 -28.75
CA VAL A 134 1.68 8.64 -29.17
C VAL A 134 3.13 9.11 -29.16
N ASP A 135 3.76 9.04 -30.33
CA ASP A 135 4.67 10.04 -30.89
C ASP A 135 5.32 9.48 -32.15
N SER A 136 4.94 10.00 -33.31
CA SER A 136 5.79 10.19 -34.50
C SER A 136 4.92 10.60 -35.70
N PRO A 137 5.21 11.70 -36.41
CA PRO A 137 4.61 11.98 -37.71
C PRO A 137 5.46 11.36 -38.82
N GLY A 138 4.86 10.49 -39.63
CA GLY A 138 5.48 10.00 -40.88
C GLY A 138 4.56 9.01 -41.61
N PRO A 139 4.23 9.22 -42.89
CA PRO A 139 3.43 8.28 -43.67
C PRO A 139 4.33 7.19 -44.28
N GLY A 140 3.92 5.92 -44.16
CA GLY A 140 4.67 4.82 -44.77
C GLY A 140 4.07 3.43 -44.55
N SER A 141 3.28 3.00 -45.53
CA SER A 141 3.12 1.64 -46.09
C SER A 141 3.12 0.37 -45.20
N SER A 142 1.95 -0.29 -45.19
CA SER A 142 1.65 -1.70 -45.50
C SER A 142 2.45 -2.90 -44.92
N SER A 143 1.64 -3.91 -44.54
CA SER A 143 1.92 -5.36 -44.43
C SER A 143 2.70 -5.80 -43.17
N SER A 144 2.43 -6.91 -42.49
CA SER A 144 1.81 -8.17 -42.88
C SER A 144 1.35 -8.94 -41.62
N PHE A 145 0.33 -9.79 -41.78
CA PHE A 145 -0.08 -10.83 -40.84
C PHE A 145 0.93 -11.98 -40.84
N THR A 146 1.31 -12.47 -39.65
CA THR A 146 1.75 -13.86 -39.43
C THR A 146 1.27 -14.35 -38.05
N PRO A 147 0.58 -15.51 -37.96
CA PRO A 147 0.33 -16.20 -36.71
C PRO A 147 1.47 -17.22 -36.47
N GLY A 148 2.11 -17.15 -35.31
CA GLY A 148 3.20 -18.07 -34.97
C GLY A 148 3.33 -18.23 -33.47
N ALA A 149 2.96 -19.42 -32.99
CA ALA A 149 3.08 -19.85 -31.62
C ALA A 149 4.55 -19.95 -31.18
N SER A 150 4.84 -19.52 -29.96
CA SER A 150 5.96 -20.04 -29.18
C SER A 150 5.60 -20.00 -27.70
N VAL A 151 5.23 -21.17 -27.17
CA VAL A 151 5.32 -21.49 -25.74
C VAL A 151 6.80 -21.47 -25.41
N GLN A 152 7.28 -20.39 -24.80
CA GLN A 152 8.58 -20.37 -24.14
C GLN A 152 8.37 -20.64 -22.65
N VAL A 153 8.75 -21.85 -22.27
CA VAL A 153 9.00 -22.28 -20.91
C VAL A 153 10.21 -21.47 -20.42
N GLY A 154 9.94 -20.36 -19.71
CA GLY A 154 10.97 -19.52 -19.12
C GLY A 154 11.53 -20.16 -17.85
N ALA A 155 12.57 -20.98 -18.02
CA ALA A 155 13.51 -21.29 -16.95
C ALA A 155 14.03 -19.98 -16.35
N GLY A 156 14.10 -19.92 -15.03
CA GLY A 156 14.45 -18.72 -14.26
C GLY A 156 15.75 -18.07 -14.72
N SER A 157 15.63 -17.04 -15.55
CA SER A 157 16.67 -16.07 -15.80
C SER A 157 16.80 -15.22 -14.54
N ARG A 158 17.79 -15.55 -13.69
CA ARG A 158 18.31 -14.57 -12.72
C ARG A 158 18.91 -13.43 -13.53
N ASP A 159 18.10 -12.41 -13.78
CA ASP A 159 18.57 -11.16 -14.38
C ASP A 159 19.84 -10.71 -13.64
N PRO A 160 20.89 -10.27 -14.36
CA PRO A 160 22.06 -9.72 -13.71
C PRO A 160 21.62 -8.57 -12.82
N VAL A 161 21.88 -8.69 -11.52
CA VAL A 161 21.54 -7.71 -10.50
C VAL A 161 22.26 -6.42 -10.86
N ARG A 162 21.58 -5.55 -11.62
CA ARG A 162 22.04 -4.16 -11.80
C ARG A 162 22.28 -3.61 -10.41
N PRO A 163 23.40 -2.91 -10.15
CA PRO A 163 23.61 -2.26 -8.88
C PRO A 163 22.49 -1.24 -8.67
N ARG A 164 21.45 -1.65 -7.93
CA ARG A 164 20.36 -0.77 -7.55
C ARG A 164 20.95 0.18 -6.53
N THR A 165 21.08 1.45 -6.90
CA THR A 165 21.45 2.51 -5.96
C THR A 165 20.61 2.36 -4.70
N LYS A 166 21.25 2.21 -3.55
CA LYS A 166 20.55 2.14 -2.26
C LYS A 166 19.96 3.51 -1.99
N ARG A 167 18.63 3.61 -1.99
CA ARG A 167 17.91 4.86 -1.75
C ARG A 167 17.35 4.88 -0.33
N ALA A 168 17.60 5.97 0.39
CA ALA A 168 16.91 6.25 1.64
C ALA A 168 15.47 6.69 1.36
N ASN A 169 14.53 6.21 2.16
CA ASN A 169 13.13 6.64 2.14
C ASN A 169 12.80 7.42 3.41
N LEU A 170 11.67 8.13 3.41
CA LEU A 170 11.19 8.88 4.57
C LEU A 170 11.06 8.00 5.82
N ARG A 171 10.66 6.73 5.68
CA ARG A 171 10.56 5.79 6.81
C ARG A 171 11.92 5.51 7.47
N ASP A 172 13.01 5.50 6.71
CA ASP A 172 14.35 5.27 7.28
C ASP A 172 14.79 6.49 8.10
N LEU A 173 14.45 7.69 7.61
CA LEU A 173 14.72 8.93 8.31
C LEU A 173 13.87 9.04 9.59
N ILE A 174 12.57 8.75 9.52
CA ILE A 174 11.70 8.74 10.71
C ILE A 174 12.26 7.77 11.76
N PHE A 175 12.61 6.55 11.35
CA PHE A 175 13.21 5.57 12.25
C PHE A 175 14.50 6.10 12.89
N LEU A 176 15.40 6.70 12.13
CA LEU A 176 16.62 7.30 12.68
C LEU A 176 16.31 8.38 13.73
N LEU A 177 15.37 9.27 13.43
CA LEU A 177 15.00 10.38 14.31
C LEU A 177 14.32 9.90 15.61
N GLU A 178 13.58 8.78 15.57
CA GLU A 178 13.00 8.17 16.77
C GLU A 178 14.07 7.63 17.73
N GLN A 179 15.17 7.09 17.21
CA GLN A 179 16.22 6.47 18.01
C GLN A 179 17.15 7.47 18.69
N GLU A 180 17.34 8.66 18.11
CA GLU A 180 18.25 9.66 18.67
C GLU A 180 17.57 10.54 19.71
N LYS A 181 18.13 10.59 20.93
CA LYS A 181 17.63 11.41 22.05
C LYS A 181 17.44 12.90 21.69
N GLU A 182 18.28 13.43 20.80
CA GLU A 182 18.27 14.85 20.42
C GLU A 182 17.19 15.17 19.38
N THR A 183 16.79 14.20 18.56
CA THR A 183 15.86 14.42 17.44
C THR A 183 14.50 13.75 17.63
N CYS A 184 14.35 12.87 18.62
CA CYS A 184 13.10 12.16 18.93
C CYS A 184 11.95 13.06 19.40
N LYS A 185 12.26 14.31 19.78
CA LYS A 185 11.27 15.34 20.12
C LYS A 185 11.37 16.56 19.20
N SER A 186 12.03 16.41 18.06
CA SER A 186 12.21 17.51 17.12
C SER A 186 10.93 17.82 16.36
N ASN A 187 10.73 19.11 16.05
CA ASN A 187 9.66 19.55 15.14
C ASN A 187 9.71 18.86 13.78
N MET A 188 10.91 18.48 13.31
CA MET A 188 11.10 17.77 12.05
C MET A 188 10.44 16.38 12.09
N LEU A 189 10.62 15.63 13.18
CA LEU A 189 9.99 14.33 13.37
C LEU A 189 8.47 14.45 13.45
N TYR A 190 7.95 15.38 14.25
CA TYR A 190 6.51 15.60 14.36
C TYR A 190 5.87 15.98 13.02
N LYS A 191 6.52 16.84 12.23
CA LYS A 191 6.06 17.16 10.88
C LYS A 191 6.13 15.97 9.92
N ALA A 192 7.05 15.03 10.13
CA ALA A 192 7.16 13.83 9.31
C ALA A 192 6.02 12.84 9.57
N TYR A 193 5.47 12.78 10.79
CA TYR A 193 4.30 11.94 11.09
C TYR A 193 2.98 12.46 10.52
N LEU A 194 2.90 13.75 10.21
CA LEU A 194 1.70 14.39 9.67
C LEU A 194 1.56 14.23 8.15
N LYS A 195 2.50 13.53 7.50
CA LYS A 195 2.50 13.26 6.06
C LYS A 195 2.20 11.79 5.78
#